data_AF-A0A1Y4WN70-F1
#
_entry.id   AF-A0A1Y4WN70-F1
#
_cell.length_a   1.000
_cell.length_b   1.000
_cell.length_c   1.000
_cell.angle_alpha   90.00
_cell.angle_beta   90.00
_cell.angle_gamma   90.00
#
_symmetry.space_group_name_H-M   'P 1'
#
loop_
_entity.id
_entity.type
_entity.pdbx_description
1 polymer ?
#
loop_
_entity_poly.entity_id
_entity_poly.type
_entity_poly.pdbx_seq_one_letter_code
_entity_poly.pdbx_strand_id
1 'polypeptide(L)'
;MKSKRMVIFVFIIVSIILVFMMIMQNISLNNEIQMYESFWNIKLPSKTKCVYKWNNQDSFHGEGIRYSRYQLLENDTSLLTDCDYTQNNELEKSVINLMNDCSIPDKQKIDFNSTYCWKYIQREQDSLLIIYSLNIKSLFLIQDTA
;
A
#
# COMPACT_ATOMS: atom_id res chain seq x y z
N MET A 1 -44.83 24.99 -8.60
CA MET A 1 -43.48 25.59 -8.73
C MET A 1 -42.55 25.30 -7.54
N LYS A 2 -43.03 25.31 -6.29
CA LYS A 2 -42.19 25.04 -5.09
C LYS A 2 -41.56 23.64 -5.07
N SER A 3 -42.30 22.59 -5.47
CA SER A 3 -41.79 21.21 -5.54
C SER A 3 -40.66 21.02 -6.55
N LYS A 4 -40.75 21.63 -7.74
CA LYS A 4 -39.68 21.57 -8.76
C LYS A 4 -38.38 22.24 -8.28
N ARG A 5 -38.48 23.37 -7.57
CA ARG A 5 -37.32 24.05 -6.98
C ARG A 5 -36.69 23.22 -5.85
N MET A 6 -37.52 22.53 -5.06
CA MET A 6 -37.05 21.63 -3.99
C MET A 6 -36.31 20.41 -4.57
N VAL A 7 -36.83 19.80 -5.63
CA VAL A 7 -36.16 18.67 -6.33
C VAL A 7 -34.80 19.08 -6.89
N ILE A 8 -34.73 20.26 -7.54
CA ILE A 8 -33.45 20.79 -8.05
C ILE A 8 -32.46 21.04 -6.91
N PHE A 9 -32.93 21.59 -5.78
CA PHE A 9 -32.08 21.84 -4.61
C PHE A 9 -31.51 20.55 -4.01
N VAL A 10 -32.33 19.50 -3.89
CA VAL A 10 -31.88 18.18 -3.43
C VAL A 10 -30.84 17.59 -4.39
N PHE A 11 -31.04 17.72 -5.70
CA PHE A 11 -30.11 17.21 -6.70
C PHE A 11 -28.73 17.90 -6.65
N ILE A 12 -28.71 19.20 -6.36
CA ILE A 12 -27.48 19.97 -6.16
C ILE A 12 -26.73 19.49 -4.91
N ILE A 13 -27.43 19.29 -3.79
CA ILE A 13 -26.81 18.80 -2.55
C ILE A 13 -26.20 17.41 -2.77
N VAL A 14 -26.92 16.49 -3.42
CA VAL A 14 -26.41 15.14 -3.72
C VAL A 14 -25.17 15.22 -4.61
N SER A 15 -25.19 16.07 -5.64
CA SER A 15 -24.03 16.28 -6.51
C SER A 15 -22.81 16.81 -5.75
N ILE A 16 -23.00 17.75 -4.81
CA ILE A 16 -21.92 18.28 -3.96
C ILE A 16 -21.34 17.19 -3.07
N ILE A 17 -22.18 16.35 -2.47
CA ILE A 17 -21.74 15.22 -1.62
C ILE A 17 -20.92 14.22 -2.45
N LEU A 18 -21.35 13.91 -3.68
CA LEU A 18 -20.62 13.00 -4.57
C LEU A 18 -19.25 13.56 -4.98
N VAL A 19 -19.17 14.85 -5.32
CA VAL A 19 -17.90 15.52 -5.64
C VAL A 19 -16.99 15.53 -4.41
N PHE A 20 -17.53 15.82 -3.23
CA PHE A 20 -16.77 15.78 -1.98
C PHE A 20 -16.22 14.39 -1.65
N MET A 21 -17.01 13.33 -1.84
CA MET A 21 -16.56 11.94 -1.69
C MET A 21 -15.42 11.60 -2.67
N MET A 22 -15.51 12.04 -3.92
CA MET A 22 -14.45 11.84 -4.92
C MET A 22 -13.15 12.57 -4.55
N ILE A 23 -13.23 13.80 -4.02
CA ILE A 23 -12.06 14.56 -3.56
C ILE A 23 -11.39 13.86 -2.37
N MET A 24 -12.19 13.42 -1.38
CA MET A 24 -11.68 12.75 -0.18
C MET A 24 -10.97 11.41 -0.50
N GLN A 25 -11.49 10.64 -1.46
CA GLN A 25 -10.84 9.41 -1.92
C GLN A 25 -9.46 9.67 -2.55
N ASN A 26 -9.28 10.78 -3.28
CA ASN A 26 -7.99 11.13 -3.88
C ASN A 26 -6.97 11.63 -2.84
N ILE A 27 -7.40 12.39 -1.83
CA ILE A 27 -6.51 12.88 -0.77
C ILE A 27 -6.00 11.73 0.11
N SER A 28 -6.87 10.78 0.48
CA SER A 28 -6.50 9.64 1.31
C SER A 28 -5.44 8.72 0.67
N LEU A 29 -5.38 8.65 -0.66
CA LEU A 29 -4.44 7.77 -1.36
C LEU A 29 -2.99 8.31 -1.35
N ASN A 30 -2.81 9.63 -1.35
CA ASN A 30 -1.47 10.24 -1.38
C ASN A 30 -0.80 10.29 0.00
N ASN A 31 -1.58 10.33 1.09
CA ASN A 31 -1.02 10.57 2.42
C ASN A 31 -0.23 9.39 3.01
N GLU A 32 -0.54 8.15 2.63
CA GLU A 32 0.08 6.99 3.28
C GLU A 32 1.47 6.66 2.75
N ILE A 33 1.71 6.86 1.47
CA ILE A 33 3.06 6.72 0.93
C ILE A 33 3.97 7.76 1.56
N GLN A 34 3.49 9.00 1.71
CA GLN A 34 4.23 10.04 2.42
C GLN A 34 4.51 9.66 3.88
N MET A 35 3.61 8.92 4.54
CA MET A 35 3.85 8.37 5.88
C MET A 35 5.00 7.36 5.87
N TYR A 36 5.03 6.42 4.91
CA TYR A 36 6.16 5.49 4.77
C TYR A 36 7.47 6.24 4.48
N GLU A 37 7.44 7.18 3.56
CA GLU A 37 8.61 7.99 3.20
C GLU A 37 9.16 8.77 4.40
N SER A 38 8.28 9.44 5.15
CA SER A 38 8.65 10.20 6.34
C SER A 38 9.14 9.30 7.48
N PHE A 39 8.43 8.21 7.77
CA PHE A 39 8.76 7.34 8.90
C PHE A 39 10.06 6.59 8.65
N TRP A 40 10.22 6.01 7.45
CA TRP A 40 11.36 5.18 7.08
C TRP A 40 12.51 5.94 6.44
N ASN A 41 12.33 7.24 6.16
CA ASN A 41 13.29 8.08 5.42
C ASN A 41 13.68 7.44 4.07
N ILE A 42 12.67 6.99 3.33
CA ILE A 42 12.80 6.40 1.99
C ILE A 42 12.07 7.26 0.96
N LYS A 43 12.34 7.02 -0.31
CA LYS A 43 11.53 7.54 -1.41
C LYS A 43 10.85 6.37 -2.11
N LEU A 44 9.53 6.40 -2.14
CA LEU A 44 8.72 5.44 -2.88
C LEU A 44 8.30 6.07 -4.22
N PRO A 45 7.84 5.26 -5.19
CA PRO A 45 7.43 5.78 -6.48
C PRO A 45 6.27 6.75 -6.32
N SER A 46 6.38 7.91 -6.96
CA SER A 46 5.46 9.04 -6.72
C SER A 46 4.03 8.77 -7.21
N LYS A 47 3.88 7.91 -8.22
CA LYS A 47 2.58 7.56 -8.82
C LYS A 47 2.30 6.08 -8.64
N THR A 48 1.72 5.75 -7.51
CA THR A 48 1.19 4.41 -7.27
C THR A 48 -0.26 4.48 -6.83
N LYS A 49 -0.93 3.35 -6.93
CA LYS A 49 -2.29 3.15 -6.45
C LYS A 49 -2.29 2.02 -5.44
N CYS A 50 -2.73 2.28 -4.21
CA CYS A 50 -2.96 1.22 -3.26
C CYS A 50 -4.08 0.29 -3.78
N VAL A 51 -3.78 -0.99 -3.95
CA VAL A 51 -4.74 -2.00 -4.43
C VAL A 51 -5.18 -2.96 -3.35
N TYR A 52 -4.40 -3.09 -2.27
CA TYR A 52 -4.74 -3.95 -1.14
C TYR A 52 -4.03 -3.52 0.14
N LYS A 53 -4.73 -3.70 1.26
CA LYS A 53 -4.17 -3.53 2.61
C LYS A 53 -4.71 -4.62 3.51
N TRP A 54 -3.86 -5.01 4.43
CA TRP A 54 -4.20 -5.82 5.57
C TRP A 54 -3.37 -5.34 6.75
N ASN A 55 -3.97 -5.29 7.92
CA ASN A 55 -3.25 -5.03 9.16
C ASN A 55 -3.97 -5.71 10.31
N ASN A 56 -3.23 -6.05 11.36
CA ASN A 56 -3.76 -6.55 12.64
C ASN A 56 -3.50 -5.54 13.77
N GLN A 57 -3.46 -4.26 13.43
CA GLN A 57 -3.17 -3.20 14.38
C GLN A 57 -4.35 -2.93 15.28
N ASP A 58 -4.50 -3.81 16.27
CA ASP A 58 -5.53 -3.69 17.29
C ASP A 58 -5.01 -2.91 18.51
N SER A 59 -3.71 -2.56 18.56
CA SER A 59 -3.10 -1.83 19.67
C SER A 59 -3.21 -0.30 19.50
N PHE A 60 -3.46 0.39 20.62
CA PHE A 60 -3.56 1.86 20.67
C PHE A 60 -2.24 2.56 20.28
N HIS A 61 -1.12 1.82 20.34
CA HIS A 61 0.22 2.28 20.01
C HIS A 61 0.60 2.02 18.54
N GLY A 62 -0.25 1.35 17.76
CA GLY A 62 -0.01 1.07 16.36
C GLY A 62 1.01 -0.04 16.11
N GLU A 63 1.15 -0.95 17.09
CA GLU A 63 1.97 -2.16 17.02
C GLU A 63 1.29 -3.22 16.14
N GLY A 64 2.09 -4.13 15.60
CA GLY A 64 1.67 -5.23 14.75
C GLY A 64 2.12 -5.09 13.30
N ILE A 65 1.56 -5.95 12.47
CA ILE A 65 1.96 -6.17 11.09
C ILE A 65 1.05 -5.37 10.17
N ARG A 66 1.63 -4.61 9.25
CA ARG A 66 0.94 -4.01 8.11
C ARG A 66 1.45 -4.63 6.82
N TYR A 67 0.53 -5.19 6.04
CA TYR A 67 0.77 -5.63 4.68
C TYR A 67 0.06 -4.69 3.71
N SER A 68 0.77 -4.16 2.73
CA SER A 68 0.17 -3.31 1.70
C SER A 68 0.75 -3.58 0.33
N ARG A 69 -0.12 -3.50 -0.68
CA ARG A 69 0.23 -3.67 -2.08
C ARG A 69 -0.16 -2.42 -2.86
N TYR A 70 0.81 -1.90 -3.60
CA TYR A 70 0.67 -0.74 -4.46
C TYR A 70 0.97 -1.13 -5.91
N GLN A 71 0.08 -0.75 -6.82
CA GLN A 71 0.32 -0.86 -8.25
C GLN A 71 1.02 0.41 -8.73
N LEU A 72 2.15 0.27 -9.44
CA LEU A 72 2.79 1.41 -10.08
C LEU A 72 1.98 1.82 -11.33
N LEU A 73 1.70 3.11 -11.45
CA LEU A 73 0.98 3.69 -12.59
C LEU A 73 1.94 4.10 -13.72
N GLU A 74 3.20 4.36 -13.37
CA GLU A 74 4.27 4.70 -14.30
C GLU A 74 5.51 3.83 -14.03
N ASN A 75 6.38 3.70 -15.03
CA ASN A 75 7.67 3.03 -14.86
C ASN A 75 8.63 3.94 -14.07
N ASP A 76 8.35 4.10 -12.78
CA ASP A 76 9.24 4.79 -11.85
C ASP A 76 10.16 3.74 -11.21
N THR A 77 11.43 3.77 -11.63
CA THR A 77 12.46 2.83 -11.22
C THR A 77 13.29 3.34 -10.05
N SER A 78 12.89 4.44 -9.40
CA SER A 78 13.64 5.04 -8.29
C SER A 78 13.89 4.08 -7.12
N LEU A 79 13.00 3.10 -6.91
CA LEU A 79 13.22 2.03 -5.95
C LEU A 79 14.33 1.05 -6.35
N LEU A 80 14.50 0.83 -7.66
CA LEU A 80 15.33 -0.26 -8.20
C LEU A 80 16.84 -0.04 -7.99
N THR A 81 17.29 1.16 -7.65
CA THR A 81 18.71 1.50 -7.50
C THR A 81 19.34 0.89 -6.25
N ASP A 82 18.56 0.66 -5.20
CA ASP A 82 19.06 0.17 -3.90
C ASP A 82 18.46 -1.20 -3.51
N CYS A 83 17.89 -1.93 -4.47
CA CYS A 83 17.29 -3.24 -4.20
C CYS A 83 18.30 -4.38 -4.42
N ASP A 84 18.16 -5.43 -3.63
CA ASP A 84 18.79 -6.71 -3.86
C ASP A 84 17.93 -7.56 -4.81
N TYR A 85 18.56 -8.16 -5.82
CA TYR A 85 17.93 -9.06 -6.80
C TYR A 85 18.22 -10.53 -6.52
N THR A 86 19.00 -10.81 -5.47
CA THR A 86 19.37 -12.16 -5.07
C THR A 86 18.16 -12.86 -4.48
N GLN A 87 17.89 -14.09 -4.95
CA GLN A 87 16.87 -14.95 -4.35
C GLN A 87 17.24 -15.28 -2.91
N ASN A 88 16.24 -15.27 -2.03
CA ASN A 88 16.44 -15.47 -0.59
C ASN A 88 15.33 -16.37 -0.05
N ASN A 89 15.59 -17.68 -0.05
CA ASN A 89 14.63 -18.70 0.36
C ASN A 89 14.10 -18.51 1.79
N GLU A 90 14.89 -17.96 2.71
CA GLU A 90 14.45 -17.72 4.09
C GLU A 90 13.45 -16.56 4.15
N LEU A 91 13.74 -15.46 3.44
CA LEU A 91 12.84 -14.33 3.29
C LEU A 91 11.54 -14.74 2.60
N GLU A 92 11.64 -15.46 1.48
CA GLU A 92 10.48 -15.96 0.73
C GLU A 92 9.58 -16.81 1.63
N LYS A 93 10.17 -17.76 2.36
CA LYS A 93 9.43 -18.62 3.29
C LYS A 93 8.77 -17.82 4.41
N SER A 94 9.47 -16.84 4.97
CA SER A 94 8.93 -15.95 6.01
C SER A 94 7.71 -15.17 5.50
N VAL A 95 7.83 -14.58 4.31
CA VAL A 95 6.74 -13.80 3.70
C VAL A 95 5.56 -14.69 3.30
N ILE A 96 5.81 -15.90 2.77
CA ILE A 96 4.76 -16.87 2.44
C ILE A 96 3.99 -17.28 3.71
N ASN A 97 4.69 -17.59 4.80
CA ASN A 97 4.06 -17.93 6.07
C ASN A 97 3.21 -16.77 6.57
N LEU A 98 3.75 -15.55 6.59
CA LEU A 98 3.01 -14.35 6.97
C LEU A 98 1.74 -14.17 6.13
N MET A 99 1.84 -14.27 4.80
CA MET A 99 0.66 -14.13 3.92
C MET A 99 -0.40 -15.21 4.19
N ASN A 100 0.01 -16.42 4.57
CA ASN A 100 -0.91 -17.50 4.90
C ASN A 100 -1.56 -17.29 6.28
N ASP A 101 -0.78 -16.94 7.29
CA ASP A 101 -1.24 -16.68 8.66
C ASP A 101 -2.24 -15.50 8.69
N CYS A 102 -1.95 -14.47 7.90
CA CYS A 102 -2.81 -13.29 7.74
C CYS A 102 -4.00 -13.53 6.80
N SER A 103 -4.12 -14.73 6.20
CA SER A 103 -5.18 -15.08 5.24
C SER A 103 -5.29 -14.10 4.06
N ILE A 104 -4.15 -13.64 3.54
CA ILE A 104 -4.10 -12.72 2.40
C ILE A 104 -4.68 -13.43 1.17
N PRO A 105 -5.63 -12.85 0.41
CA PRO A 105 -6.19 -13.48 -0.78
C PRO A 105 -5.11 -13.74 -1.84
N ASP A 106 -5.18 -14.87 -2.55
CA ASP A 106 -4.14 -15.26 -3.53
C ASP A 106 -3.88 -14.20 -4.60
N LYS A 107 -4.90 -13.47 -5.04
CA LYS A 107 -4.76 -12.36 -6.00
C LYS A 107 -3.87 -11.21 -5.50
N GLN A 108 -3.64 -11.14 -4.20
CA GLN A 108 -2.89 -10.09 -3.52
C GLN A 108 -1.54 -10.56 -3.01
N LYS A 109 -1.25 -11.86 -3.07
CA LYS A 109 0.04 -12.42 -2.64
C LYS A 109 1.16 -12.05 -3.61
N ILE A 110 2.38 -12.05 -3.09
CA ILE A 110 3.61 -11.94 -3.87
C ILE A 110 3.86 -13.29 -4.56
N ASP A 111 4.23 -13.25 -5.84
CA ASP A 111 4.69 -14.42 -6.58
C ASP A 111 6.21 -14.42 -6.69
N PHE A 112 6.86 -15.23 -5.84
CA PHE A 112 8.31 -15.38 -5.80
C PHE A 112 8.89 -16.21 -6.95
N ASN A 113 8.04 -16.84 -7.79
CA ASN A 113 8.52 -17.48 -9.01
C ASN A 113 8.84 -16.47 -10.13
N SER A 114 8.37 -15.23 -9.98
CA SER A 114 8.63 -14.14 -10.92
C SER A 114 9.86 -13.33 -10.50
N THR A 115 10.47 -12.60 -11.43
CA THR A 115 11.58 -11.70 -11.08
C THR A 115 11.10 -10.61 -10.11
N TYR A 116 11.78 -10.51 -8.98
CA TYR A 116 11.55 -9.50 -7.97
C TYR A 116 12.88 -8.95 -7.46
N CYS A 117 12.79 -7.80 -6.80
CA CYS A 117 13.89 -7.27 -6.00
C CYS A 117 13.35 -6.85 -4.64
N TRP A 118 14.21 -6.80 -3.64
CA TRP A 118 13.80 -6.54 -2.26
C TRP A 118 14.78 -5.64 -1.52
N LYS A 119 14.29 -4.99 -0.47
CA LYS A 119 15.08 -4.17 0.44
C LYS A 119 14.51 -4.33 1.83
N TYR A 120 15.38 -4.62 2.79
CA TYR A 120 15.03 -4.73 4.19
C TYR A 120 15.61 -3.55 4.98
N ILE A 121 14.79 -2.93 5.81
CA ILE A 121 15.17 -1.80 6.66
C ILE A 121 14.76 -2.15 8.09
N GLN A 122 15.72 -2.15 9.02
CA GLN A 122 15.49 -2.33 10.45
C GLN A 122 15.72 -1.00 11.17
N ARG A 123 14.84 -0.65 12.12
CA ARG A 123 15.00 0.47 13.03
C ARG A 123 14.60 0.07 14.44
N GLU A 124 15.59 -0.11 15.32
CA GLU A 124 15.35 -0.59 16.68
C GLU A 124 14.51 -1.87 16.66
N GLN A 125 13.26 -1.81 17.11
CA GLN A 125 12.34 -2.94 17.15
C GLN A 125 11.43 -3.03 15.91
N ASP A 126 11.39 -1.99 15.07
CA ASP A 126 10.58 -1.92 13.87
C ASP A 126 11.34 -2.44 12.64
N SER A 127 10.61 -3.05 11.72
CA SER A 127 11.13 -3.44 10.42
C SER A 127 10.21 -3.08 9.26
N LEU A 128 10.83 -2.83 8.10
CA LEU A 128 10.15 -2.67 6.82
C LEU A 128 10.85 -3.53 5.77
N LEU A 129 10.09 -4.47 5.22
CA LEU A 129 10.45 -5.22 4.03
C LEU A 129 9.70 -4.65 2.83
N ILE A 130 10.48 -4.21 1.84
CA ILE A 130 10.03 -3.68 0.56
C ILE A 130 10.33 -4.75 -0.49
N ILE A 131 9.31 -5.20 -1.22
CA ILE A 131 9.47 -6.14 -2.33
C ILE A 131 8.83 -5.53 -3.57
N TYR A 132 9.55 -5.53 -4.68
CA TYR A 132 9.03 -5.08 -5.96
C TYR A 132 9.02 -6.24 -6.96
N SER A 133 7.83 -6.59 -7.47
CA SER A 133 7.69 -7.57 -8.54
C SER A 133 7.71 -6.86 -9.89
N LEU A 134 8.70 -7.21 -10.73
CA LEU A 134 8.92 -6.59 -12.04
C LEU A 134 7.81 -6.98 -13.04
N ASN A 135 7.27 -8.19 -12.92
CA ASN A 135 6.27 -8.72 -13.85
C ASN A 135 4.94 -7.95 -13.77
N ILE A 136 4.39 -7.83 -12.56
CA ILE A 136 3.10 -7.16 -12.32
C ILE A 136 3.26 -5.68 -11.95
N LYS A 137 4.50 -5.16 -11.93
CA LYS A 137 4.83 -3.78 -11.55
C LYS A 137 4.14 -3.37 -10.24
N SER A 138 4.22 -4.26 -9.25
CA SER A 138 3.60 -4.07 -7.95
C SER A 138 4.68 -3.97 -6.88
N LEU A 139 4.49 -3.00 -5.99
CA LEU A 139 5.25 -2.80 -4.77
C LEU A 139 4.48 -3.41 -3.60
N PHE A 140 5.19 -4.16 -2.78
CA PHE A 140 4.68 -4.78 -1.58
C PHE A 140 5.48 -4.24 -0.40
N LEU A 141 4.78 -3.73 0.60
CA LEU A 141 5.37 -3.23 1.84
C LEU A 141 4.84 -4.06 3.00
N ILE A 142 5.77 -4.66 3.74
CA ILE A 142 5.49 -5.46 4.93
C ILE A 142 6.21 -4.75 6.07
N GLN A 143 5.43 -4.12 6.94
CA GLN A 143 5.93 -3.45 8.13
C GLN A 143 5.59 -4.30 9.34
N ASP A 144 6.56 -4.45 10.23
CA ASP A 144 6.38 -5.02 11.56
C ASP A 144 6.80 -3.96 12.58
N THR A 145 5.88 -3.55 13.45
CA THR A 145 6.12 -2.52 14.46
C THR A 145 5.87 -3.13 15.83
N ALA A 146 6.82 -2.99 16.73
CA ALA A 146 6.79 -3.59 18.06
C ALA A 146 6.45 -2.56 19.14
#